data_AF-A0A428ZF22-F1
#
_entry.id   AF-A0A428ZF22-F1
#
_cell.length_a   1.000
_cell.length_b   1.000
_cell.length_c   1.000
_cell.angle_alpha   90.00
_cell.angle_beta   90.00
_cell.angle_gamma   90.00
#
_symmetry.space_group_name_H-M   'P 1'
#
loop_
_entity.id
_entity.type
_entity.pdbx_description
1 polymer ?
#
loop_
_entity_poly.entity_id
_entity_poly.type
_entity_poly.pdbx_seq_one_letter_code
_entity_poly.pdbx_strand_id
1 'polypeptide(L)'
;MVDPQGADLVYEGKPVTGVQRFELVNSGPGTRVIAGDVEIEIARRSGYLIRVHDPKAKALQDFRGVPSYEPSPEWVLRGRYEPFDEPRPTTVGAVVEGLSHVYTAPGVVRVEYDGKEHTLTAFNGKAGGLTILFTDATSGVTTYAVNREVSIPDIAEDGTVVIDFTRALNLPCAFTEFATCPLPPAGNNLPFAVEAGEKIPY
;
A
#
# COMPACT_ATOMS: atom_id res chain seq x y z
N MET A 1 16.12 3.45 27.01
CA MET A 1 17.55 3.53 26.67
C MET A 1 17.74 4.94 26.16
N VAL A 2 18.56 5.74 26.84
CA VAL A 2 18.82 7.15 26.48
C VAL A 2 19.64 7.17 25.20
N ASP A 3 19.32 8.08 24.28
CA ASP A 3 20.08 8.28 23.05
C ASP A 3 21.58 8.44 23.37
N PRO A 4 22.49 7.62 22.78
CA PRO A 4 23.93 7.75 22.98
C PRO A 4 24.50 9.11 22.52
N GLN A 5 23.76 9.90 21.74
CA GLN A 5 24.12 11.27 21.34
C GLN A 5 23.53 12.35 22.26
N GLY A 6 22.74 11.97 23.27
CA GLY A 6 22.21 12.88 24.29
C GLY A 6 20.99 13.70 23.85
N ALA A 7 20.25 13.29 22.81
CA ALA A 7 19.01 13.97 22.45
C ALA A 7 17.92 13.77 23.51
N ASP A 8 17.20 14.85 23.80
CA ASP A 8 15.98 14.81 24.59
C ASP A 8 14.88 14.08 23.81
N LEU A 9 14.25 13.11 24.49
CA LEU A 9 13.13 12.34 23.95
C LEU A 9 11.81 12.92 24.45
N VAL A 10 10.84 13.11 23.56
CA VAL A 10 9.51 13.63 23.89
C VAL A 10 8.43 12.67 23.41
N TYR A 11 7.54 12.26 24.31
CA TYR A 11 6.37 11.43 24.01
C TYR A 11 5.11 12.13 24.51
N GLU A 12 4.11 12.33 23.63
CA GLU A 12 2.87 13.05 23.94
C GLU A 12 3.11 14.42 24.61
N GLY A 13 4.14 15.15 24.14
CA GLY A 13 4.53 16.45 24.67
C GLY A 13 5.26 16.40 26.02
N LYS A 14 5.60 15.22 26.55
CA LYS A 14 6.30 15.05 27.82
C LYS A 14 7.70 14.47 27.62
N PRO A 15 8.73 14.96 28.35
CA PRO A 15 10.07 14.39 28.27
C PRO A 15 10.10 12.96 28.80
N VAL A 16 10.79 12.07 28.09
CA VAL A 16 11.02 10.69 28.48
C VAL A 16 12.35 10.62 29.22
N THR A 17 12.30 10.62 30.54
CA THR A 17 13.49 10.62 31.43
C THR A 17 13.85 9.22 31.97
N GLY A 18 13.11 8.19 31.56
CA GLY A 18 13.26 6.82 32.07
C GLY A 18 12.79 5.76 31.08
N VAL A 19 12.64 4.52 31.56
CA VAL A 19 12.15 3.41 30.73
C VAL A 19 10.65 3.58 30.49
N GLN A 20 10.28 3.76 29.22
CA GLN A 20 8.89 3.76 28.77
C GLN A 20 8.53 2.40 28.17
N ARG A 21 7.33 1.90 28.45
CA ARG A 21 6.75 0.71 27.82
C ARG A 21 5.56 1.13 26.97
N PHE A 22 5.40 0.49 25.82
CA PHE A 22 4.32 0.76 24.87
C PHE A 22 3.56 -0.52 24.57
N GLU A 23 2.24 -0.47 24.70
CA GLU A 23 1.36 -1.56 24.30
C GLU A 23 1.02 -1.40 22.81
N LEU A 24 1.40 -2.39 22.00
CA LEU A 24 1.31 -2.32 20.55
C LEU A 24 0.41 -3.42 19.99
N VAL A 25 -0.57 -3.01 19.18
CA VAL A 25 -1.44 -3.93 18.44
C VAL A 25 -0.72 -4.38 17.17
N ASN A 26 -0.72 -5.70 16.91
CA ASN A 26 -0.15 -6.22 15.66
C ASN A 26 -0.90 -5.63 14.46
N SER A 27 -0.16 -5.09 13.49
CA SER A 27 -0.71 -4.34 12.34
C SER A 27 -1.50 -3.06 12.69
N GLY A 28 -1.49 -2.62 13.96
CA GLY A 28 -2.09 -1.37 14.41
C GLY A 28 -1.22 -0.13 14.15
N PRO A 29 -1.67 1.07 14.53
CA PRO A 29 -0.87 2.29 14.44
C PRO A 29 0.41 2.17 15.29
N GLY A 30 1.50 2.81 14.82
CA GLY A 30 2.73 2.93 15.60
C GLY A 30 2.66 4.05 16.62
N THR A 31 3.44 3.94 17.68
CA THR A 31 3.66 5.01 18.67
C THR A 31 4.78 5.93 18.19
N ARG A 32 4.59 7.25 18.26
CA ARG A 32 5.58 8.24 17.82
C ARG A 32 6.27 8.91 19.01
N VAL A 33 7.61 8.94 18.99
CA VAL A 33 8.46 9.59 19.98
C VAL A 33 9.38 10.56 19.24
N ILE A 34 9.41 11.83 19.64
CA ILE A 34 10.30 12.83 19.04
C ILE A 34 11.68 12.70 19.70
N ALA A 35 12.74 12.73 18.91
CA ALA A 35 14.12 12.73 19.35
C ALA A 35 14.89 13.82 18.60
N GLY A 36 15.11 14.98 19.22
CA GLY A 36 15.67 16.13 18.52
C GLY A 36 14.82 16.55 17.32
N ASP A 37 15.36 16.43 16.10
CA ASP A 37 14.69 16.77 14.84
C ASP A 37 14.06 15.58 14.11
N VAL A 38 14.20 14.35 14.64
CA VAL A 38 13.60 13.15 14.04
C VAL A 38 12.43 12.63 14.86
N GLU A 39 11.54 11.88 14.22
CA GLU A 39 10.47 11.15 14.89
C GLU A 39 10.70 9.63 14.79
N ILE A 40 10.73 8.97 15.94
CA ILE A 40 10.89 7.52 16.08
C ILE A 40 9.51 6.90 16.23
N GLU A 41 9.12 6.12 15.23
CA GLU A 41 7.93 5.27 15.27
C GLU A 41 8.29 3.88 15.81
N ILE A 42 7.58 3.44 16.84
CA ILE A 42 7.67 2.10 17.42
C ILE A 42 6.38 1.37 17.08
N ALA A 43 6.46 0.26 16.35
CA ALA A 43 5.28 -0.45 15.88
C ALA A 43 5.45 -1.97 15.94
N ARG A 44 4.34 -2.70 15.78
CA ARG A 44 4.31 -4.16 15.72
C ARG A 44 3.73 -4.66 14.40
N ARG A 45 4.51 -5.44 13.66
CA ARG A 45 4.17 -6.09 12.37
C ARG A 45 4.73 -7.52 12.36
N SER A 46 4.01 -8.47 12.92
CA SER A 46 4.44 -9.87 13.18
C SER A 46 5.71 -10.00 14.06
N GLY A 47 6.32 -8.88 14.43
CA GLY A 47 7.44 -8.65 15.33
C GLY A 47 7.48 -7.15 15.69
N TYR A 48 8.48 -6.72 16.47
CA TYR A 48 8.65 -5.30 16.79
C TYR A 48 9.56 -4.62 15.78
N LEU A 49 9.22 -3.39 15.40
CA LEU A 49 10.03 -2.58 14.50
C LEU A 49 10.12 -1.15 15.00
N ILE A 50 11.21 -0.49 14.59
CA ILE A 50 11.44 0.94 14.76
C ILE A 50 11.60 1.54 13.36
N ARG A 51 10.93 2.67 13.10
CA ARG A 51 11.15 3.49 11.91
C ARG A 51 11.54 4.89 12.34
N VAL A 52 12.57 5.44 11.71
CA VAL A 52 12.99 6.82 11.94
C VAL A 52 12.46 7.65 10.78
N HIS A 53 11.68 8.67 11.12
CA HIS A 53 11.15 9.67 10.20
C HIS A 53 12.03 10.90 10.34
N ASP A 54 12.99 11.01 9.41
CA ASP A 54 13.98 12.09 9.39
C ASP A 54 13.58 13.14 8.34
N PRO A 55 13.28 14.40 8.72
CA PRO A 55 12.96 15.46 7.77
C PRO A 55 14.15 15.87 6.89
N LYS A 56 15.36 15.41 7.19
CA LYS A 56 16.58 15.61 6.40
C LYS A 56 16.98 14.37 5.61
N ALA A 57 16.14 13.33 5.58
CA ALA A 57 16.42 12.11 4.82
C ALA A 57 16.75 12.43 3.35
N LYS A 58 17.79 11.79 2.82
CA LYS A 58 18.21 11.96 1.41
C LYS A 58 17.06 11.67 0.44
N ALA A 59 16.26 10.63 0.71
CA ALA A 59 15.09 10.30 -0.09
C ALA A 59 14.09 11.47 -0.21
N LEU A 60 13.87 12.22 0.87
CA LEU A 60 13.00 13.41 0.85
C LEU A 60 13.65 14.59 0.10
N GLN A 61 14.96 14.79 0.27
CA GLN A 61 15.69 15.87 -0.41
C GLN A 61 15.82 15.64 -1.91
N ASP A 62 15.88 14.38 -2.34
CA ASP A 62 16.01 13.98 -3.75
C ASP A 62 14.66 13.82 -4.44
N PHE A 63 13.55 13.68 -3.69
CA PHE A 63 12.22 13.50 -4.26
C PHE A 63 11.87 14.65 -5.21
N ARG A 64 11.50 14.32 -6.45
CA ARG A 64 11.08 15.31 -7.47
C ARG A 64 9.62 15.16 -7.89
N GLY A 65 8.89 14.26 -7.26
CA GLY A 65 7.48 14.01 -7.54
C GLY A 65 7.23 12.62 -8.08
N VAL A 66 5.94 12.34 -8.31
CA VAL A 66 5.49 11.08 -8.91
C VAL A 66 5.05 11.38 -10.33
N PRO A 67 5.80 10.94 -11.36
CA PRO A 67 5.33 11.03 -12.73
C PRO A 67 4.12 10.12 -12.92
N SER A 68 3.24 10.48 -13.85
CA SER A 68 2.06 9.68 -14.21
C SER A 68 1.93 9.60 -15.72
N TYR A 69 1.23 8.58 -16.20
CA TYR A 69 0.76 8.54 -17.58
C TYR A 69 -0.33 9.60 -17.81
N GLU A 70 -0.44 10.09 -19.04
CA GLU A 70 -1.60 10.91 -19.42
C GLU A 70 -2.88 10.07 -19.32
N PRO A 71 -3.96 10.60 -18.70
CA PRO A 71 -5.20 9.84 -18.56
C PRO A 71 -5.80 9.48 -19.93
N SER A 72 -6.07 8.19 -20.14
CA SER A 72 -6.76 7.68 -21.34
C SER A 72 -8.04 6.93 -20.95
N PRO A 73 -9.18 7.21 -21.59
CA PRO A 73 -10.43 6.49 -21.35
C PRO A 73 -10.35 4.98 -21.61
N GLU A 74 -9.37 4.51 -22.38
CA GLU A 74 -9.16 3.06 -22.62
C GLU A 74 -8.79 2.31 -21.34
N TRP A 75 -8.26 3.02 -20.35
CA TRP A 75 -7.87 2.47 -19.05
C TRP A 75 -8.98 2.59 -17.99
N VAL A 76 -10.19 2.97 -18.41
CA VAL A 76 -11.39 2.99 -17.59
C VAL A 76 -12.25 1.80 -17.97
N LEU A 77 -12.00 0.67 -17.31
CA LEU A 77 -12.62 -0.61 -17.65
C LEU A 77 -13.89 -0.85 -16.84
N ARG A 78 -14.95 -1.31 -17.51
CA ARG A 78 -16.15 -1.80 -16.83
C ARG A 78 -15.94 -3.25 -16.42
N GLY A 79 -16.34 -3.58 -15.20
CA GLY A 79 -16.28 -4.93 -14.67
C GLY A 79 -17.52 -5.31 -13.89
N ARG A 80 -17.51 -6.51 -13.34
CA ARG A 80 -18.55 -7.07 -12.47
C ARG A 80 -17.93 -7.51 -11.16
N TYR A 81 -18.43 -6.98 -10.06
CA TYR A 81 -18.11 -7.45 -8.73
C TYR A 81 -18.95 -8.68 -8.38
N GLU A 82 -18.28 -9.73 -7.91
CA GLU A 82 -18.87 -10.97 -7.43
C GLU A 82 -18.46 -11.18 -5.97
N PRO A 83 -19.36 -10.93 -5.00
CA PRO A 83 -19.07 -11.19 -3.60
C PRO A 83 -18.92 -12.70 -3.36
N PHE A 84 -18.07 -13.07 -2.41
CA PHE A 84 -18.09 -14.41 -1.85
C PHE A 84 -19.26 -14.57 -0.86
N ASP A 85 -19.72 -15.80 -0.66
CA ASP A 85 -20.74 -16.11 0.36
C ASP A 85 -20.30 -15.62 1.76
N GLU A 86 -19.02 -15.78 2.07
CA GLU A 86 -18.35 -15.22 3.23
C GLU A 86 -16.99 -14.63 2.84
N PRO A 87 -16.56 -13.50 3.44
CA PRO A 87 -15.25 -12.93 3.16
C PRO A 87 -14.11 -13.91 3.49
N ARG A 88 -13.12 -14.02 2.60
CA ARG A 88 -12.07 -15.03 2.68
C ARG A 88 -10.74 -14.43 3.16
N PRO A 89 -10.08 -15.02 4.16
CA PRO A 89 -8.72 -14.63 4.50
C PRO A 89 -7.79 -14.94 3.33
N THR A 90 -7.08 -13.93 2.86
CA THR A 90 -6.15 -13.99 1.73
C THR A 90 -4.79 -13.56 2.23
N THR A 91 -3.90 -14.53 2.38
CA THR A 91 -2.51 -14.27 2.75
C THR A 91 -1.75 -13.82 1.52
N VAL A 92 -1.16 -12.63 1.60
CA VAL A 92 -0.24 -12.09 0.59
C VAL A 92 1.13 -11.93 1.23
N GLY A 93 2.19 -12.12 0.42
CA GLY A 93 3.55 -11.83 0.87
C GLY A 93 3.74 -10.34 1.17
N ALA A 94 4.87 -9.98 1.76
CA ALA A 94 5.33 -8.61 1.87
C ALA A 94 6.64 -8.43 1.09
N VAL A 95 7.00 -7.18 0.80
CA VAL A 95 8.34 -6.85 0.25
C VAL A 95 9.49 -7.23 1.17
N VAL A 96 9.23 -7.36 2.47
CA VAL A 96 10.21 -7.82 3.45
C VAL A 96 10.11 -9.33 3.58
N GLU A 97 11.24 -10.01 3.36
CA GLU A 97 11.33 -11.47 3.46
C GLU A 97 10.84 -11.97 4.84
N GLY A 98 10.05 -13.05 4.83
CA GLY A 98 9.48 -13.66 6.03
C GLY A 98 8.28 -12.92 6.64
N LEU A 99 7.89 -11.76 6.09
CA LEU A 99 6.64 -11.08 6.46
C LEU A 99 5.51 -11.42 5.47
N SER A 100 4.31 -11.57 6.02
CA SER A 100 3.07 -11.75 5.27
C SER A 100 1.97 -10.89 5.85
N HIS A 101 1.04 -10.49 5.00
CA HIS A 101 -0.18 -9.79 5.39
C HIS A 101 -1.38 -10.70 5.15
N VAL A 102 -2.31 -10.72 6.08
CA VAL A 102 -3.61 -11.38 5.89
C VAL A 102 -4.64 -10.31 5.67
N TYR A 103 -5.19 -10.26 4.45
CA TYR A 103 -6.31 -9.41 4.11
C TYR A 103 -7.59 -10.23 4.11
N THR A 104 -8.71 -9.57 4.36
CA THR A 104 -10.04 -10.19 4.20
C THR A 104 -10.61 -9.75 2.86
N ALA A 105 -10.67 -10.66 1.90
CA ALA A 105 -11.22 -10.41 0.58
C ALA A 105 -12.74 -10.65 0.58
N PRO A 106 -13.58 -9.64 0.31
CA PRO A 106 -15.03 -9.82 0.26
C PRO A 106 -15.51 -10.47 -1.05
N GLY A 107 -14.68 -10.50 -2.10
CA GLY A 107 -15.06 -11.03 -3.41
C GLY A 107 -14.00 -10.82 -4.48
N VAL A 108 -14.42 -10.96 -5.74
CA VAL A 108 -13.58 -10.72 -6.93
C VAL A 108 -14.24 -9.70 -7.86
N VAL A 109 -13.44 -9.05 -8.68
CA VAL A 109 -13.90 -8.23 -9.81
C VAL A 109 -13.47 -8.93 -11.10
N ARG A 110 -14.44 -9.22 -11.98
CA ARG A 110 -14.19 -9.68 -13.35
C ARG A 110 -14.17 -8.49 -14.29
N VAL A 111 -13.16 -8.41 -15.13
CA VAL A 111 -12.99 -7.36 -16.12
C VAL A 111 -12.57 -7.99 -17.44
N GLU A 112 -13.09 -7.48 -18.55
CA GLU A 112 -12.67 -7.89 -19.88
C GLU A 112 -11.65 -6.90 -20.44
N TYR A 113 -10.56 -7.42 -21.01
CA TYR A 113 -9.60 -6.64 -21.77
C TYR A 113 -9.13 -7.48 -22.97
N ASP A 114 -9.09 -6.87 -24.16
CA ASP A 114 -8.70 -7.53 -25.41
C ASP A 114 -9.43 -8.87 -25.65
N GLY A 115 -10.75 -8.89 -25.39
CA GLY A 115 -11.61 -10.07 -25.56
C GLY A 115 -11.33 -11.22 -24.58
N LYS A 116 -10.54 -10.98 -23.52
CA LYS A 116 -10.23 -11.95 -22.47
C LYS A 116 -10.73 -11.46 -21.12
N GLU A 117 -11.36 -12.37 -20.38
CA GLU A 117 -11.76 -12.10 -19.00
C GLU A 117 -10.57 -12.28 -18.05
N HIS A 118 -10.43 -11.33 -17.13
CA HIS A 118 -9.46 -11.32 -16.04
C HIS A 118 -10.21 -11.20 -14.71
N THR A 119 -9.85 -12.06 -13.75
CA THR A 119 -10.45 -12.08 -12.41
C THR A 119 -9.46 -11.54 -11.40
N LEU A 120 -9.84 -10.47 -10.71
CA LEU A 120 -9.00 -9.77 -9.74
C LEU A 120 -9.60 -9.93 -8.34
N THR A 121 -8.83 -10.46 -7.40
CA THR A 121 -9.23 -10.45 -5.99
C THR A 121 -9.29 -9.01 -5.48
N ALA A 122 -10.43 -8.66 -4.89
CA ALA A 122 -10.68 -7.34 -4.31
C ALA A 122 -10.54 -7.38 -2.78
N PHE A 123 -10.16 -6.24 -2.21
CA PHE A 123 -10.12 -6.01 -0.77
C PHE A 123 -10.99 -4.80 -0.42
N ASN A 124 -11.39 -4.68 0.85
CA ASN A 124 -12.13 -3.50 1.30
C ASN A 124 -11.26 -2.23 1.19
N GLY A 125 -11.80 -1.18 0.56
CA GLY A 125 -11.16 0.12 0.48
C GLY A 125 -11.15 0.84 1.83
N LYS A 126 -10.13 1.69 2.07
CA LYS A 126 -10.00 2.45 3.33
C LYS A 126 -11.13 3.47 3.55
N ALA A 127 -11.68 4.00 2.46
CA ALA A 127 -12.76 4.99 2.48
C ALA A 127 -14.13 4.40 2.08
N GLY A 128 -14.28 3.07 2.17
CA GLY A 128 -15.38 2.34 1.55
C GLY A 128 -15.04 1.82 0.16
N GLY A 129 -16.00 1.14 -0.47
CA GLY A 129 -15.81 0.47 -1.75
C GLY A 129 -14.75 -0.65 -1.70
N LEU A 130 -14.11 -0.89 -2.83
CA LEU A 130 -13.07 -1.91 -3.00
C LEU A 130 -11.73 -1.26 -3.37
N THR A 131 -10.65 -2.01 -3.16
CA THR A 131 -9.33 -1.73 -3.72
C THR A 131 -8.78 -3.00 -4.36
N ILE A 132 -8.11 -2.82 -5.50
CA ILE A 132 -7.36 -3.88 -6.18
C ILE A 132 -5.87 -3.58 -6.04
N LEU A 133 -5.13 -4.52 -5.47
CA LEU A 133 -3.68 -4.56 -5.51
C LEU A 133 -3.26 -5.35 -6.75
N PHE A 134 -2.44 -4.78 -7.63
CA PHE A 134 -2.08 -5.43 -8.88
C PHE A 134 -0.65 -5.14 -9.34
N THR A 135 -0.17 -6.04 -10.20
CA THR A 135 0.99 -5.83 -11.07
C THR A 135 0.56 -6.05 -12.52
N ASP A 136 1.35 -5.54 -13.45
CA ASP A 136 1.08 -5.65 -14.87
C ASP A 136 2.40 -5.61 -15.67
N ALA A 137 2.36 -5.67 -17.01
CA ALA A 137 3.58 -5.73 -17.81
C ALA A 137 4.44 -4.46 -17.76
N THR A 138 3.94 -3.34 -17.21
CA THR A 138 4.74 -2.13 -16.94
C THR A 138 5.54 -2.19 -15.64
N SER A 139 5.21 -3.12 -14.73
CA SER A 139 5.81 -3.24 -13.40
C SER A 139 7.31 -3.55 -13.51
N GLY A 140 8.14 -2.65 -12.96
CA GLY A 140 9.60 -2.74 -13.00
C GLY A 140 10.24 -2.22 -14.29
N VAL A 141 9.42 -1.73 -15.22
CA VAL A 141 9.86 -1.13 -16.48
C VAL A 141 9.62 0.38 -16.45
N THR A 142 8.36 0.78 -16.27
CA THR A 142 7.92 2.17 -16.24
C THR A 142 7.11 2.51 -15.00
N THR A 143 6.58 1.50 -14.31
CA THR A 143 5.83 1.61 -13.06
C THR A 143 6.52 0.83 -11.94
N TYR A 144 6.18 1.13 -10.69
CA TYR A 144 6.84 0.50 -9.55
C TYR A 144 6.68 -1.03 -9.56
N ALA A 145 7.78 -1.73 -9.30
CA ALA A 145 7.93 -3.15 -9.62
C ALA A 145 7.03 -4.10 -8.81
N VAL A 146 6.74 -3.73 -7.57
CA VAL A 146 6.16 -4.68 -6.62
C VAL A 146 4.65 -4.70 -6.71
N ASN A 147 4.01 -3.51 -6.71
CA ASN A 147 2.58 -3.41 -6.56
C ASN A 147 2.11 -1.96 -6.79
N ARG A 148 0.93 -1.80 -7.40
CA ARG A 148 0.14 -0.57 -7.42
C ARG A 148 -1.27 -0.86 -6.90
N GLU A 149 -1.97 0.16 -6.41
CA GLU A 149 -3.36 0.02 -5.99
C GLU A 149 -4.30 0.89 -6.81
N VAL A 150 -5.50 0.39 -7.08
CA VAL A 150 -6.60 1.17 -7.70
C VAL A 150 -7.86 1.03 -6.86
N SER A 151 -8.47 2.16 -6.54
CA SER A 151 -9.71 2.22 -5.77
C SER A 151 -10.93 2.10 -6.68
N ILE A 152 -11.93 1.36 -6.22
CA ILE A 152 -13.25 1.23 -6.85
C ILE A 152 -14.27 1.71 -5.81
N PRO A 153 -14.62 3.01 -5.81
CA PRO A 153 -15.43 3.60 -4.73
C PRO A 153 -16.88 3.10 -4.76
N ASP A 154 -17.43 2.87 -5.96
CA ASP A 154 -18.84 2.60 -6.19
C ASP A 154 -19.06 1.20 -6.77
N ILE A 155 -20.06 0.50 -6.23
CA ILE A 155 -20.58 -0.77 -6.75
C ILE A 155 -22.06 -0.55 -7.01
N ALA A 156 -22.48 -0.70 -8.27
CA ALA A 156 -23.89 -0.59 -8.63
C ALA A 156 -24.70 -1.74 -8.02
N GLU A 157 -26.02 -1.55 -7.87
CA GLU A 157 -26.92 -2.57 -7.30
C GLU A 157 -26.89 -3.89 -8.09
N ASP A 158 -26.62 -3.83 -9.40
CA ASP A 158 -26.50 -4.99 -10.27
C ASP A 158 -25.10 -5.64 -10.25
N GLY A 159 -24.19 -5.16 -9.39
CA GLY A 159 -22.81 -5.61 -9.27
C GLY A 159 -21.85 -4.99 -10.29
N THR A 160 -22.30 -4.06 -11.14
CA THR A 160 -21.40 -3.37 -12.07
C THR A 160 -20.42 -2.46 -11.32
N VAL A 161 -19.16 -2.50 -11.72
CA VAL A 161 -18.10 -1.62 -11.20
C VAL A 161 -17.30 -0.99 -12.35
N VAL A 162 -16.61 0.11 -12.03
CA VAL A 162 -15.64 0.75 -12.94
C VAL A 162 -14.27 0.70 -12.29
N ILE A 163 -13.30 0.11 -12.98
CA ILE A 163 -11.89 0.17 -12.60
C ILE A 163 -11.23 1.27 -13.43
N ASP A 164 -10.90 2.38 -12.78
CA ASP A 164 -10.20 3.49 -13.41
C ASP A 164 -8.70 3.40 -13.12
N PHE A 165 -7.95 2.72 -13.99
CA PHE A 165 -6.51 2.57 -13.84
C PHE A 165 -5.75 3.89 -14.02
N THR A 166 -6.39 4.94 -14.56
CA THR A 166 -5.76 6.29 -14.60
C THR A 166 -5.55 6.87 -13.19
N ARG A 167 -6.22 6.30 -12.19
CA ARG A 167 -6.13 6.65 -10.77
C ARG A 167 -5.32 5.64 -9.97
N ALA A 168 -4.60 4.72 -10.62
CA ALA A 168 -3.72 3.78 -9.94
C ALA A 168 -2.57 4.54 -9.25
N LEU A 169 -2.33 4.20 -7.98
CA LEU A 169 -1.33 4.85 -7.12
C LEU A 169 -0.25 3.85 -6.69
N ASN A 170 0.95 4.38 -6.46
CA ASN A 170 2.02 3.65 -5.82
C ASN A 170 1.74 3.47 -4.32
N LEU A 171 2.11 2.31 -3.79
CA LEU A 171 2.12 2.09 -2.34
C LEU A 171 3.37 2.73 -1.71
N PRO A 172 3.40 2.94 -0.38
CA PRO A 172 4.54 3.54 0.32
C PRO A 172 5.91 2.89 0.03
N CYS A 173 5.96 1.61 -0.32
CA CYS A 173 7.20 0.93 -0.70
C CYS A 173 7.86 1.47 -1.97
N ALA A 174 7.13 2.18 -2.82
CA ALA A 174 7.74 2.89 -3.95
C ALA A 174 8.65 4.06 -3.53
N PHE A 175 8.54 4.53 -2.28
CA PHE A 175 9.25 5.69 -1.76
C PHE A 175 10.29 5.33 -0.68
N THR A 176 10.23 4.11 -0.15
CA THR A 176 11.14 3.67 0.91
C THR A 176 11.24 2.15 1.00
N GLU A 177 12.47 1.66 1.16
CA GLU A 177 12.78 0.25 1.37
C GLU A 177 12.29 -0.28 2.72
N PHE A 178 11.93 0.60 3.66
CA PHE A 178 11.49 0.23 5.01
C PHE A 178 9.97 0.02 5.12
N ALA A 179 9.23 0.23 4.04
CA ALA A 179 7.80 -0.02 4.01
C ALA A 179 7.52 -1.52 3.92
N THR A 180 6.57 -2.00 4.73
CA THR A 180 6.12 -3.40 4.72
C THR A 180 4.84 -3.51 3.89
N CYS A 181 4.93 -3.22 2.60
CA CYS A 181 3.76 -3.27 1.72
C CYS A 181 3.45 -4.70 1.28
N PRO A 182 2.16 -5.01 1.08
CA PRO A 182 1.75 -6.31 0.55
C PRO A 182 2.15 -6.48 -0.92
N LEU A 183 2.43 -7.73 -1.28
CA LEU A 183 2.41 -8.17 -2.67
C LEU A 183 0.95 -8.29 -3.16
N PRO A 184 0.69 -8.16 -4.47
CA PRO A 184 -0.63 -8.49 -5.00
C PRO A 184 -0.97 -9.97 -4.75
N PRO A 185 -2.25 -10.32 -4.54
CA PRO A 185 -2.66 -11.71 -4.41
C PRO A 185 -2.42 -12.48 -5.71
N ALA A 186 -2.31 -13.80 -5.60
CA ALA A 186 -2.19 -14.68 -6.78
C ALA A 186 -3.39 -14.45 -7.72
N GLY A 187 -3.10 -14.20 -9.00
CA GLY A 187 -4.11 -13.87 -10.02
C GLY A 187 -4.23 -12.37 -10.33
N ASN A 188 -3.79 -11.47 -9.45
CA ASN A 188 -3.76 -10.03 -9.72
C ASN A 188 -2.49 -9.57 -10.47
N ASN A 189 -1.96 -10.43 -11.34
CA ASN A 189 -0.90 -10.08 -12.28
C ASN A 189 -1.53 -10.02 -13.68
N LEU A 190 -1.71 -8.81 -14.19
CA LEU A 190 -2.27 -8.57 -15.51
C LEU A 190 -1.20 -8.85 -16.57
N PRO A 191 -1.47 -9.68 -17.60
CA PRO A 191 -0.44 -10.08 -18.57
C PRO A 191 -0.18 -9.02 -19.66
N PHE A 192 -0.75 -7.82 -19.53
CA PHE A 192 -0.66 -6.72 -20.49
C PHE A 192 -0.16 -5.45 -19.79
N ALA A 193 0.31 -4.48 -20.57
CA ALA A 193 0.86 -3.24 -20.04
C ALA A 193 -0.27 -2.26 -19.71
N VAL A 194 -0.47 -1.94 -18.43
CA VAL A 194 -1.42 -0.90 -17.99
C VAL A 194 -0.68 0.43 -17.96
N GLU A 195 -0.66 1.12 -19.11
CA GLU A 195 -0.02 2.43 -19.31
C GLU A 195 -0.86 3.59 -18.77
N ALA A 196 -1.24 3.49 -17.49
CA ALA A 196 -2.10 4.43 -16.80
C ALA A 196 -1.64 4.65 -15.35
N GLY A 197 -2.05 5.77 -14.76
CA GLY A 197 -1.79 6.09 -13.35
C GLY A 197 -0.33 6.43 -13.07
N GLU A 198 0.07 6.28 -11.82
CA GLU A 198 1.41 6.62 -11.37
C GLU A 198 2.49 5.68 -11.93
N LYS A 199 3.63 6.29 -12.28
CA LYS A 199 4.88 5.66 -12.73
C LYS A 199 5.87 5.53 -11.56
N ILE A 200 7.08 5.04 -11.85
CA ILE A 200 8.17 5.00 -10.86
C ILE A 200 8.45 6.42 -10.33
N PRO A 201 8.39 6.65 -9.00
CA PRO A 201 8.76 7.94 -8.39
C PRO A 201 10.23 8.32 -8.66
N TYR A 202 10.51 9.63 -8.67
CA TYR A 202 11.89 10.17 -8.77
C TYR A 202 12.57 10.27 -7.42
#